data_AF-A0A2W1ATJ0-F1
#
_entry.id   AF-A0A2W1ATJ0-F1
#
_cell.length_a   1.000
_cell.length_b   1.000
_cell.length_c   1.000
_cell.angle_alpha   90.00
_cell.angle_beta   90.00
_cell.angle_gamma   90.00
#
_symmetry.space_group_name_H-M   'P 1'
#
loop_
_entity.id
_entity.type
_entity.pdbx_description
1 polymer ?
#
loop_
_entity_poly.entity_id
_entity_poly.type
_entity_poly.pdbx_seq_one_letter_code
_entity_poly.pdbx_strand_id
1 'polypeptide(L)'
;MFIARFALASREGPIVTTGEEARRPRLRASGSVPPWIVPPEGGTVGRVCVFCGEEAPPESAFCPNDGRALTASLHPTSGTTLTVLFTDIEDSVHLTERLGDDAWAEIADDHDTIVRNALDRFAGFEVKGTGDGFLVVFADACKAAQAAIEIQRRIAARAAARPDWPVRVRIGLHRGDVLLRPGGDILGRTVNMAQRVMDKSEGGEIWLSESVFGEIEHDFPADVIIDRGPRRLRGMEGRKQLYELAWSPTEDEPLLPGRVGILP
;
A
#
# COMPACT_ATOMS: atom_id res chain seq x y z
N MET A 1 80.01 -0.65 30.03
CA MET A 1 79.72 0.08 31.27
C MET A 1 78.22 -0.07 31.54
N PHE A 2 77.86 -0.85 32.59
CA PHE A 2 76.57 -0.98 33.32
C PHE A 2 75.24 -0.77 32.55
N ILE A 3 74.41 -1.79 32.27
CA ILE A 3 73.51 -2.61 33.14
C ILE A 3 72.58 -1.80 34.08
N ALA A 4 71.26 -1.82 33.79
CA ALA A 4 70.09 -2.01 34.69
C ALA A 4 68.79 -1.59 33.94
N ARG A 5 67.77 -2.43 33.63
CA ARG A 5 66.69 -3.04 34.47
C ARG A 5 66.06 -2.02 35.44
N PHE A 6 64.75 -1.79 35.59
CA PHE A 6 63.51 -2.56 35.37
C PHE A 6 62.31 -1.58 35.60
N ALA A 7 61.15 -1.74 34.95
CA ALA A 7 59.81 -1.69 35.56
C ALA A 7 58.69 -1.64 34.49
N LEU A 8 57.70 -2.51 34.69
CA LEU A 8 56.52 -2.79 33.87
C LEU A 8 55.37 -1.82 34.16
N ALA A 9 54.54 -1.52 33.14
CA ALA A 9 53.08 -1.47 33.30
C ALA A 9 52.36 -1.51 31.93
N SER A 10 51.53 -2.54 31.82
CA SER A 10 50.51 -2.91 30.82
C SER A 10 49.65 -1.77 30.23
N ARG A 11 49.28 -1.89 28.94
CA ARG A 11 47.90 -2.25 28.50
C ARG A 11 47.75 -2.30 26.97
N GLU A 12 47.41 -3.50 26.49
CA GLU A 12 46.34 -3.81 25.52
C GLU A 12 46.35 -3.09 24.16
N GLY A 13 46.90 -3.76 23.15
CA GLY A 13 46.59 -3.51 21.74
C GLY A 13 45.36 -4.33 21.31
N PRO A 14 44.43 -3.78 20.51
CA PRO A 14 43.22 -4.49 20.14
C PRO A 14 43.45 -5.55 19.06
N ILE A 15 42.65 -6.60 19.23
CA ILE A 15 42.53 -7.82 18.45
C ILE A 15 41.95 -7.48 17.07
N VAL A 16 42.58 -8.03 16.03
CA VAL A 16 42.07 -8.07 14.66
C VAL A 16 40.86 -8.99 14.62
N THR A 17 39.69 -8.46 14.25
CA THR A 17 38.55 -9.29 13.82
C THR A 17 38.17 -8.90 12.40
N THR A 18 38.35 -9.88 11.53
CA THR A 18 37.82 -10.01 10.17
C THR A 18 36.33 -9.69 10.08
N GLY A 19 35.93 -8.93 9.06
CA GLY A 19 34.52 -8.63 8.79
C GLY A 19 34.32 -7.83 7.50
N GLU A 20 35.01 -8.21 6.42
CA GLU A 20 34.65 -7.74 5.08
C GLU A 20 33.54 -8.64 4.55
N GLU A 21 32.32 -8.41 5.04
CA GLU A 21 31.14 -9.12 4.58
C GLU A 21 30.60 -8.43 3.33
N ALA A 22 30.84 -9.09 2.21
CA ALA A 22 30.59 -8.64 0.86
C ALA A 22 29.16 -8.11 0.65
N ARG A 23 29.06 -6.93 0.03
CA ARG A 23 27.87 -6.49 -0.72
C ARG A 23 27.38 -7.64 -1.60
N ARG A 24 26.20 -8.19 -1.29
CA ARG A 24 25.47 -9.14 -2.13
C ARG A 24 24.26 -8.45 -2.80
N PRO A 25 23.79 -8.97 -3.95
CA PRO A 25 23.23 -8.17 -5.04
C PRO A 25 21.75 -7.81 -4.87
N ARG A 26 21.36 -6.72 -5.52
CA ARG A 26 19.96 -6.34 -5.79
C ARG A 26 19.30 -7.31 -6.79
N LEU A 27 17.96 -7.34 -6.73
CA LEU A 27 16.96 -8.03 -7.58
C LEU A 27 16.65 -9.49 -7.19
N ARG A 28 15.39 -9.96 -7.07
CA ARG A 28 14.10 -9.56 -7.66
C ARG A 28 12.96 -9.87 -6.67
N ALA A 29 11.89 -9.06 -6.66
CA ALA A 29 10.57 -9.51 -6.22
C ALA A 29 9.66 -9.51 -7.45
N SER A 30 9.35 -10.69 -7.97
CA SER A 30 8.33 -10.89 -8.99
C SER A 30 7.29 -11.83 -8.43
N GLY A 31 6.11 -11.31 -8.08
CA GLY A 31 4.91 -12.10 -7.83
C GLY A 31 4.80 -12.76 -6.46
N SER A 32 3.94 -12.15 -5.62
CA SER A 32 3.00 -12.66 -4.61
C SER A 32 3.43 -13.67 -3.52
N VAL A 33 2.88 -13.49 -2.30
CA VAL A 33 2.73 -14.60 -1.33
C VAL A 33 1.35 -14.58 -0.62
N PRO A 34 0.33 -15.26 -1.16
CA PRO A 34 -0.75 -15.94 -0.42
C PRO A 34 -0.39 -17.45 -0.30
N PRO A 35 -1.17 -18.40 0.24
CA PRO A 35 -2.31 -18.41 1.17
C PRO A 35 -2.09 -19.22 2.49
N TRP A 36 -0.87 -19.46 2.98
CA TRP A 36 -0.59 -20.28 4.19
C TRP A 36 0.57 -19.75 5.04
N ILE A 37 0.40 -18.57 5.63
CA ILE A 37 1.11 -18.15 6.85
C ILE A 37 1.51 -19.38 7.71
N VAL A 38 2.79 -19.77 7.73
CA VAL A 38 3.40 -20.59 8.80
C VAL A 38 4.92 -20.34 8.83
N PRO A 39 5.49 -19.80 9.91
CA PRO A 39 6.91 -20.00 10.20
C PRO A 39 7.12 -21.36 10.91
N PRO A 40 7.94 -22.31 10.41
CA PRO A 40 8.25 -23.53 11.13
C PRO A 40 9.47 -23.39 12.07
N GLU A 41 9.23 -23.79 13.31
CA GLU A 41 10.06 -24.15 14.48
C GLU A 41 11.46 -23.54 14.66
N GLY A 42 11.54 -22.58 15.60
CA GLY A 42 12.78 -22.23 16.32
C GLY A 42 13.10 -20.74 16.39
N GLY A 43 12.51 -19.90 15.52
CA GLY A 43 12.64 -18.45 15.58
C GLY A 43 11.62 -17.82 16.53
N THR A 44 11.99 -16.73 17.20
CA THR A 44 11.00 -15.88 17.89
C THR A 44 10.03 -15.34 16.84
N VAL A 45 8.80 -15.84 16.88
CA VAL A 45 7.80 -15.70 15.83
C VAL A 45 7.59 -14.22 15.49
N GLY A 46 7.85 -13.85 14.23
CA GLY A 46 7.02 -12.85 13.56
C GLY A 46 7.51 -11.42 13.32
N ARG A 47 8.79 -11.13 13.55
CA ARG A 47 9.31 -9.75 13.44
C ARG A 47 10.12 -9.46 12.19
N VAL A 48 10.38 -10.45 11.35
CA VAL A 48 11.10 -10.24 10.10
C VAL A 48 10.11 -9.90 8.99
N CYS A 49 10.28 -8.73 8.36
CA CYS A 49 9.52 -8.36 7.19
C CYS A 49 9.79 -9.36 6.06
N VAL A 50 8.76 -10.05 5.57
CA VAL A 50 8.89 -11.05 4.50
C VAL A 50 9.29 -10.46 3.14
N PHE A 51 9.32 -9.12 3.03
CA PHE A 51 9.64 -8.41 1.80
C PHE A 51 11.08 -7.85 1.79
N CYS A 52 11.48 -7.08 2.80
CA CYS A 52 12.83 -6.53 2.87
C CYS A 52 13.78 -7.28 3.79
N GLY A 53 13.29 -8.25 4.58
CA GLY A 53 14.11 -9.05 5.49
C GLY A 53 14.52 -8.34 6.79
N GLU A 54 14.07 -7.11 7.01
CA GLU A 54 14.40 -6.35 8.22
C GLU A 54 13.65 -6.90 9.44
N GLU A 55 14.35 -7.04 10.57
CA GLU A 55 13.73 -7.36 11.86
C GLU A 55 13.17 -6.09 12.50
N ALA A 56 11.87 -6.04 12.72
CA ALA A 56 11.22 -4.89 13.30
C ALA A 56 11.24 -4.94 14.85
N PRO A 57 11.19 -3.76 15.51
CA PRO A 57 11.03 -3.66 16.95
C PRO A 57 9.81 -4.45 17.47
N PRO A 58 9.84 -4.98 18.71
CA PRO A 58 8.78 -5.82 19.27
C PRO A 58 7.37 -5.22 19.22
N GLU A 59 7.26 -3.90 19.35
CA GLU A 59 6.02 -3.13 19.33
C GLU A 59 5.54 -2.72 17.93
N SER A 60 6.29 -3.07 16.88
CA SER A 60 5.98 -2.63 15.52
C SER A 60 4.97 -3.53 14.83
N ALA A 61 3.87 -2.95 14.36
CA ALA A 61 2.92 -3.60 13.44
C ALA A 61 3.38 -3.53 11.97
N PHE A 62 4.34 -2.64 11.67
CA PHE A 62 4.85 -2.35 10.34
C PHE A 62 6.38 -2.41 10.31
N CYS A 63 6.93 -2.80 9.17
CA CYS A 63 8.36 -2.79 8.97
C CYS A 63 8.87 -1.33 8.95
N PRO A 64 9.88 -0.98 9.77
CA PRO A 64 10.42 0.38 9.79
C PRO A 64 11.16 0.76 8.50
N ASN A 65 11.60 -0.23 7.71
CA ASN A 65 12.36 0.01 6.48
C ASN A 65 11.45 0.28 5.26
N ASP A 66 10.43 -0.54 5.03
CA ASP A 66 9.56 -0.41 3.85
C ASP A 66 8.12 0.03 4.18
N GLY A 67 7.70 -0.01 5.44
CA GLY A 67 6.37 0.36 5.91
C GLY A 67 5.30 -0.71 5.70
N ARG A 68 5.66 -1.92 5.25
CA ARG A 68 4.70 -3.02 5.05
C ARG A 68 4.30 -3.66 6.38
N ALA A 69 3.06 -4.14 6.47
CA ALA A 69 2.57 -4.84 7.66
C ALA A 69 3.41 -6.09 7.93
N LEU A 70 3.81 -6.30 9.18
CA LEU A 70 4.50 -7.51 9.59
C LEU A 70 3.44 -8.59 9.83
N THR A 71 3.48 -9.62 8.99
CA THR A 71 2.46 -10.68 8.88
C THR A 71 2.16 -11.41 10.19
N ALA A 72 3.08 -11.38 11.17
CA ALA A 72 2.93 -12.08 12.45
C ALA A 72 2.75 -11.16 13.68
N SER A 73 2.71 -9.84 13.49
CA SER A 73 2.28 -8.88 14.54
C SER A 73 0.77 -8.59 14.50
N LEU A 74 0.02 -9.16 13.55
CA LEU A 74 -1.44 -8.99 13.43
C LEU A 74 -2.23 -9.83 14.45
N HIS A 75 -1.83 -9.83 15.71
CA HIS A 75 -2.76 -10.17 16.78
C HIS A 75 -3.93 -9.18 16.72
N PRO A 76 -5.17 -9.57 17.07
CA PRO A 76 -6.28 -8.64 17.15
C PRO A 76 -5.97 -7.57 18.20
N THR A 77 -5.43 -6.46 17.72
CA THR A 77 -5.05 -5.31 18.53
C THR A 77 -6.01 -4.21 18.12
N SER A 78 -6.95 -3.89 19.01
CA SER A 78 -7.76 -2.69 18.86
C SER A 78 -6.87 -1.45 19.01
N GLY A 79 -7.04 -0.45 18.15
CA GLY A 79 -6.32 0.83 18.27
C GLY A 79 -5.10 1.00 17.37
N THR A 80 -4.95 0.20 16.31
CA THR A 80 -3.97 0.50 15.25
C THR A 80 -4.58 1.50 14.27
N THR A 81 -4.00 2.70 14.15
CA THR A 81 -4.44 3.71 13.19
C THR A 81 -3.84 3.43 11.82
N LEU A 82 -4.69 3.19 10.82
CA LEU A 82 -4.29 2.97 9.42
C LEU A 82 -5.04 3.89 8.47
N THR A 83 -4.45 4.09 7.30
CA THR A 83 -5.12 4.69 6.16
C THR A 83 -5.73 3.58 5.31
N VAL A 84 -7.04 3.53 5.26
CA VAL A 84 -7.82 2.60 4.45
C VAL A 84 -8.14 3.27 3.12
N LEU A 85 -7.83 2.56 2.02
CA LEU A 85 -8.13 2.95 0.66
C LEU A 85 -9.09 1.93 0.05
N PHE A 86 -10.20 2.41 -0.50
CA PHE A 86 -11.09 1.63 -1.35
C PHE A 86 -10.95 2.08 -2.80
N THR A 87 -10.94 1.12 -3.71
CA THR A 87 -11.11 1.35 -5.14
C THR A 87 -12.28 0.54 -5.66
N ASP A 88 -12.89 1.02 -6.74
CA ASP A 88 -13.98 0.31 -7.42
C ASP A 88 -14.07 0.77 -8.88
N ILE A 89 -14.39 -0.13 -9.81
CA ILE A 89 -14.59 0.21 -11.22
C ILE A 89 -15.99 0.83 -11.39
N GLU A 90 -16.04 2.00 -12.01
CA GLU A 90 -17.30 2.66 -12.34
C GLU A 90 -18.08 1.86 -13.40
N ASP A 91 -19.39 1.70 -13.19
CA ASP A 91 -20.32 1.01 -14.09
C ASP A 91 -19.88 -0.40 -14.51
N SER A 92 -19.12 -1.11 -13.64
CA SER A 92 -18.61 -2.46 -13.87
C SER A 92 -19.68 -3.45 -14.34
N VAL A 93 -20.86 -3.46 -13.72
CA VAL A 93 -21.98 -4.35 -14.08
C VAL A 93 -22.41 -4.12 -15.53
N HIS A 94 -22.55 -2.87 -15.95
CA HIS A 94 -22.93 -2.54 -17.33
C HIS A 94 -21.80 -2.89 -18.31
N LEU A 95 -20.54 -2.71 -17.91
CA LEU A 95 -19.39 -3.13 -18.71
C LEU A 95 -19.36 -4.64 -18.92
N THR A 96 -19.59 -5.44 -17.87
CA THR A 96 -19.68 -6.90 -17.97
C THR A 96 -20.81 -7.33 -18.89
N GLU A 97 -22.03 -6.77 -18.74
CA GLU A 97 -23.17 -7.10 -19.60
C GLU A 97 -22.91 -6.78 -21.08
N ARG A 98 -22.21 -5.68 -21.36
CA ARG A 98 -21.95 -5.23 -22.73
C ARG A 98 -20.81 -5.99 -23.40
N LEU A 99 -19.77 -6.36 -22.65
CA LEU A 99 -18.53 -6.94 -23.18
C LEU A 99 -18.53 -8.48 -23.12
N GLY A 100 -19.33 -9.06 -22.22
CA GLY A 100 -19.31 -10.48 -21.91
C GLY A 100 -18.19 -10.86 -20.93
N ASP A 101 -18.34 -12.05 -20.32
CA ASP A 101 -17.50 -12.48 -19.20
C ASP A 101 -16.01 -12.60 -19.55
N ASP A 102 -15.68 -13.16 -20.72
CA ASP A 102 -14.28 -13.38 -21.13
C ASP A 102 -13.53 -12.04 -21.32
N ALA A 103 -14.14 -11.08 -22.04
CA ALA A 103 -13.55 -9.77 -22.25
C ALA A 103 -13.48 -8.96 -20.95
N TRP A 104 -14.49 -9.10 -20.08
CA TRP A 104 -14.45 -8.49 -18.74
C TRP A 104 -13.32 -9.07 -17.88
N ALA A 105 -13.08 -10.38 -17.93
CA ALA A 105 -11.99 -11.01 -17.18
C ALA A 105 -10.62 -10.45 -17.57
N GLU A 106 -10.35 -10.28 -18.88
CA GLU A 106 -9.11 -9.65 -19.34
C GLU A 106 -8.97 -8.21 -18.85
N ILE A 107 -10.07 -7.45 -18.88
CA ILE A 107 -10.12 -6.07 -18.40
C ILE A 107 -9.84 -5.99 -16.90
N ALA A 108 -10.46 -6.88 -16.12
CA ALA A 108 -10.30 -6.98 -14.67
C ALA A 108 -8.86 -7.37 -14.31
N ASP A 109 -8.26 -8.34 -15.00
CA ASP A 109 -6.87 -8.75 -14.78
C ASP A 109 -5.86 -7.62 -15.05
N ASP A 110 -6.10 -6.84 -16.11
CA ASP A 110 -5.32 -5.65 -16.43
C ASP A 110 -5.43 -4.57 -15.33
N HIS A 111 -6.66 -4.30 -14.88
CA HIS A 111 -6.95 -3.38 -13.77
C HIS A 111 -6.24 -3.81 -12.49
N ASP A 112 -6.42 -5.07 -12.11
CA ASP A 112 -5.83 -5.68 -10.92
C ASP A 112 -4.31 -5.58 -10.92
N THR A 113 -3.70 -5.81 -12.09
CA THR A 113 -2.25 -5.67 -12.27
C THR A 113 -1.80 -4.23 -12.03
N ILE A 114 -2.54 -3.24 -12.54
CA ILE A 114 -2.23 -1.81 -12.31
C ILE A 114 -2.29 -1.49 -10.82
N VAL A 115 -3.37 -1.90 -10.13
CA VAL A 115 -3.54 -1.64 -8.71
C VAL A 115 -2.42 -2.27 -7.90
N ARG A 116 -2.16 -3.58 -8.07
CA ARG A 116 -1.13 -4.30 -7.32
C ARG A 116 0.28 -3.74 -7.54
N ASN A 117 0.61 -3.30 -8.75
CA ASN A 117 1.88 -2.62 -9.02
C ASN A 117 2.04 -1.32 -8.22
N ALA A 118 0.97 -0.52 -8.09
CA ALA A 118 0.98 0.67 -7.26
C ALA A 118 1.14 0.32 -5.78
N LEU A 119 0.44 -0.71 -5.29
CA LEU A 119 0.59 -1.18 -3.92
C LEU A 119 2.03 -1.61 -3.63
N ASP A 120 2.66 -2.30 -4.57
CA ASP A 120 4.03 -2.74 -4.40
C ASP A 120 5.02 -1.58 -4.30
N ARG A 121 4.81 -0.54 -5.10
CA ARG A 121 5.64 0.68 -5.14
C ARG A 121 5.49 1.53 -3.87
N PHE A 122 4.27 1.64 -3.33
CA PHE A 122 3.94 2.54 -2.23
C PHE A 122 3.70 1.81 -0.90
N ALA A 123 4.10 0.55 -0.79
CA ALA A 123 3.97 -0.28 0.41
C ALA A 123 2.52 -0.42 0.94
N GLY A 124 1.57 -0.55 0.01
CA GLY A 124 0.19 -0.89 0.33
C GLY A 124 0.02 -2.39 0.61
N PHE A 125 -0.92 -2.72 1.48
CA PHE A 125 -1.32 -4.10 1.75
C PHE A 125 -2.75 -4.31 1.26
N GLU A 126 -2.91 -5.18 0.25
CA GLU A 126 -4.22 -5.66 -0.20
C GLU A 126 -4.82 -6.54 0.89
N VAL A 127 -5.92 -6.09 1.48
CA VAL A 127 -6.69 -6.89 2.45
C VAL A 127 -7.54 -7.91 1.70
N LYS A 128 -8.28 -7.44 0.68
CA LYS A 128 -9.10 -8.28 -0.22
C LYS A 128 -9.56 -7.50 -1.44
N GLY A 129 -9.83 -8.22 -2.52
CA GLY A 129 -10.65 -7.74 -3.64
C GLY A 129 -12.14 -7.75 -3.28
N THR A 130 -12.91 -6.79 -3.81
CA THR A 130 -14.37 -6.69 -3.66
C THR A 130 -15.14 -7.18 -4.89
N GLY A 131 -14.42 -7.72 -5.89
CA GLY A 131 -14.94 -8.15 -7.18
C GLY A 131 -14.36 -7.30 -8.31
N ASP A 132 -14.78 -6.06 -8.36
CA ASP A 132 -14.41 -4.99 -9.30
C ASP A 132 -13.59 -3.88 -8.63
N GLY A 133 -13.10 -4.13 -7.42
CA GLY A 133 -12.43 -3.15 -6.59
C GLY A 133 -11.53 -3.77 -5.54
N PHE A 134 -10.88 -2.92 -4.76
CA PHE A 134 -9.91 -3.34 -3.74
C PHE A 134 -10.16 -2.65 -2.40
N LEU A 135 -9.99 -3.42 -1.32
CA LEU A 135 -9.77 -2.90 0.02
C LEU A 135 -8.27 -3.01 0.35
N VAL A 136 -7.65 -1.86 0.57
CA VAL A 136 -6.21 -1.73 0.79
C VAL A 136 -5.96 -0.93 2.07
N VAL A 137 -4.87 -1.24 2.77
CA VAL A 137 -4.39 -0.44 3.90
C VAL A 137 -2.95 0.02 3.72
N PHE A 138 -2.67 1.18 4.29
CA PHE A 138 -1.34 1.77 4.40
C PHE A 138 -1.14 2.26 5.84
N ALA A 139 0.09 2.15 6.35
CA ALA A 139 0.46 2.79 7.61
C ALA A 139 0.52 4.33 7.46
N ASP A 140 0.92 4.79 6.28
CA ASP A 140 1.22 6.18 5.94
C ASP A 140 0.15 6.73 4.97
N ALA A 141 -0.42 7.88 5.30
CA ALA A 141 -1.46 8.53 4.50
C ALA A 141 -0.92 9.13 3.19
N CYS A 142 0.30 9.66 3.21
CA CYS A 142 0.96 10.22 2.03
C CYS A 142 1.28 9.12 1.01
N LYS A 143 1.76 7.96 1.47
CA LYS A 143 1.95 6.79 0.59
C LYS A 143 0.63 6.32 -0.03
N ALA A 144 -0.46 6.30 0.75
CA ALA A 144 -1.78 5.94 0.24
C ALA A 144 -2.26 6.93 -0.85
N ALA A 145 -2.09 8.24 -0.62
CA ALA A 145 -2.44 9.28 -1.57
C ALA A 145 -1.61 9.18 -2.86
N GLN A 146 -0.30 8.93 -2.75
CA GLN A 146 0.57 8.72 -3.90
C GLN A 146 0.18 7.46 -4.70
N ALA A 147 -0.17 6.37 -4.01
CA ALA A 147 -0.67 5.16 -4.65
C ALA A 147 -1.97 5.42 -5.42
N ALA A 148 -2.91 6.17 -4.84
CA ALA A 148 -4.16 6.54 -5.50
C ALA A 148 -3.91 7.34 -6.79
N ILE A 149 -3.00 8.32 -6.76
CA ILE A 149 -2.61 9.10 -7.94
C ILE A 149 -1.99 8.20 -9.01
N GLU A 150 -1.08 7.30 -8.63
CA GLU A 150 -0.44 6.37 -9.57
C GLU A 150 -1.48 5.46 -10.24
N ILE A 151 -2.42 4.90 -9.46
CA ILE A 151 -3.50 4.05 -9.99
C ILE A 151 -4.28 4.83 -11.05
N GLN A 152 -4.73 6.05 -10.72
CA GLN A 152 -5.51 6.85 -11.66
C GLN A 152 -4.74 7.18 -12.95
N ARG A 153 -3.46 7.57 -12.83
CA ARG A 153 -2.60 7.84 -13.99
C ARG A 153 -2.44 6.62 -14.89
N ARG A 154 -2.15 5.46 -14.30
CA ARG A 154 -1.94 4.21 -15.05
C ARG A 154 -3.21 3.74 -15.75
N ILE A 155 -4.36 3.84 -15.07
CA ILE A 155 -5.67 3.52 -15.65
C ILE A 155 -5.98 4.46 -16.82
N ALA A 156 -5.80 5.77 -16.63
CA ALA A 156 -6.04 6.74 -17.70
C ALA A 156 -5.11 6.54 -18.91
N ALA A 157 -3.83 6.28 -18.67
CA ALA A 157 -2.88 5.95 -19.74
C ALA A 157 -3.28 4.66 -20.47
N ARG A 158 -3.77 3.66 -19.73
CA ARG A 158 -4.24 2.40 -20.31
C ARG A 158 -5.47 2.57 -21.18
N ALA A 159 -6.47 3.32 -20.70
CA ALA A 159 -7.68 3.65 -21.45
C ALA A 159 -7.38 4.49 -22.69
N ALA A 160 -6.43 5.42 -22.60
CA ALA A 160 -5.98 6.21 -23.76
C ALA A 160 -5.30 5.36 -24.84
N ALA A 161 -4.51 4.36 -24.44
CA ALA A 161 -3.83 3.45 -25.37
C ALA A 161 -4.74 2.36 -25.94
N ARG A 162 -5.80 1.99 -25.22
CA ARG A 162 -6.76 0.95 -25.59
C ARG A 162 -8.21 1.45 -25.45
N PRO A 163 -8.81 2.00 -26.52
CA PRO A 163 -10.20 2.49 -26.49
C PRO A 163 -11.25 1.41 -26.18
N ASP A 164 -10.92 0.14 -26.39
CA ASP A 164 -11.69 -1.04 -26.01
C ASP A 164 -11.63 -1.37 -24.50
N TRP A 165 -10.80 -0.64 -23.74
CA TRP A 165 -10.63 -0.74 -22.29
C TRP A 165 -11.15 0.55 -21.61
N PRO A 166 -12.48 0.77 -21.53
CA PRO A 166 -13.06 2.04 -21.06
C PRO A 166 -13.16 2.12 -19.53
N VAL A 167 -12.22 1.54 -18.79
CA VAL A 167 -12.28 1.47 -17.33
C VAL A 167 -11.98 2.83 -16.71
N ARG A 168 -12.84 3.24 -15.79
CA ARG A 168 -12.60 4.34 -14.87
C ARG A 168 -12.76 3.82 -13.45
N VAL A 169 -11.90 4.24 -12.55
CA VAL A 169 -11.92 3.78 -11.15
C VAL A 169 -12.19 4.95 -10.23
N ARG A 170 -13.06 4.73 -9.26
CA ARG A 170 -13.32 5.67 -8.17
C ARG A 170 -12.51 5.25 -6.95
N ILE A 171 -11.93 6.22 -6.23
CA ILE A 171 -11.05 5.93 -5.08
C ILE A 171 -11.47 6.77 -3.87
N GLY A 172 -11.52 6.14 -2.69
CA GLY A 172 -11.78 6.83 -1.42
C GLY A 172 -10.80 6.44 -0.34
N LEU A 173 -10.30 7.43 0.41
CA LEU A 173 -9.35 7.27 1.50
C LEU A 173 -9.93 7.77 2.82
N HIS A 174 -9.72 6.99 3.88
CA HIS A 174 -9.97 7.42 5.26
C HIS A 174 -8.94 6.85 6.23
N ARG A 175 -8.51 7.68 7.19
CA ARG A 175 -7.58 7.28 8.23
C ARG A 175 -8.26 7.21 9.59
N GLY A 176 -7.99 6.13 10.33
CA GLY A 176 -8.53 5.92 11.66
C GLY A 176 -8.18 4.56 12.23
N ASP A 177 -8.67 4.29 13.43
CA ASP A 177 -8.39 3.03 14.11
C ASP A 177 -9.13 1.87 13.46
N VAL A 178 -8.41 0.78 13.21
CA VAL A 178 -8.97 -0.48 12.71
C VAL A 178 -8.87 -1.58 13.75
N LEU A 179 -9.80 -2.54 13.67
CA LEU A 179 -9.67 -3.81 14.35
C LEU A 179 -9.05 -4.82 13.38
N LEU A 180 -7.81 -5.21 13.65
CA LEU A 180 -7.12 -6.26 12.90
C LEU A 180 -7.68 -7.63 13.30
N ARG A 181 -7.85 -8.53 12.33
CA ARG A 181 -8.29 -9.91 12.53
C ARG A 181 -7.22 -10.88 12.05
N PRO A 182 -7.22 -12.12 12.61
CA PRO A 182 -6.37 -13.18 12.06
C PRO A 182 -6.58 -13.33 10.56
N GLY A 183 -5.50 -13.53 9.81
CA GLY A 183 -5.54 -13.63 8.35
C GLY A 183 -5.48 -12.30 7.59
N GLY A 184 -5.23 -11.18 8.27
CA GLY A 184 -5.02 -9.88 7.62
C GLY A 184 -6.29 -9.09 7.31
N ASP A 185 -7.46 -9.59 7.69
CA ASP A 185 -8.73 -8.88 7.52
C ASP A 185 -8.85 -7.73 8.53
N ILE A 186 -9.64 -6.71 8.16
CA ILE A 186 -9.86 -5.53 8.99
C ILE A 186 -11.35 -5.27 9.15
N LEU A 187 -11.75 -4.81 10.34
CA LEU A 187 -13.13 -4.44 10.63
C LEU A 187 -13.19 -3.10 11.36
N GLY A 188 -14.37 -2.48 11.31
CA GLY A 188 -14.71 -1.33 12.15
C GLY A 188 -15.21 -0.13 11.38
N ARG A 189 -15.44 0.96 12.12
CA ARG A 189 -16.02 2.20 11.61
C ARG A 189 -15.14 2.84 10.52
N THR A 190 -13.82 2.71 10.62
CA THR A 190 -12.85 3.24 9.66
C THR A 190 -13.03 2.63 8.27
N VAL A 191 -13.24 1.31 8.20
CA VAL A 191 -13.49 0.60 6.93
C VAL A 191 -14.79 1.11 6.29
N ASN A 192 -15.87 1.19 7.08
CA ASN A 192 -17.15 1.70 6.60
C ASN A 192 -17.05 3.16 6.15
N MET A 193 -16.29 4.00 6.87
CA MET A 193 -16.05 5.40 6.50
C MET A 193 -15.32 5.51 5.17
N ALA A 194 -14.21 4.79 4.99
CA ALA A 194 -13.46 4.78 3.73
C ALA A 194 -14.35 4.41 2.53
N GLN A 195 -15.16 3.35 2.66
CA GLN A 195 -16.11 2.96 1.63
C GLN A 195 -17.11 4.09 1.34
N ARG A 196 -17.64 4.76 2.37
CA ARG A 196 -18.61 5.85 2.17
C ARG A 196 -18.00 7.13 1.61
N VAL A 197 -16.70 7.35 1.82
CA VAL A 197 -15.96 8.42 1.15
C VAL A 197 -15.85 8.09 -0.35
N MET A 198 -15.45 6.86 -0.70
CA MET A 198 -15.41 6.41 -2.10
C MET A 198 -16.80 6.46 -2.77
N ASP A 199 -17.88 6.12 -2.07
CA ASP A 199 -19.26 6.22 -2.61
C ASP A 199 -19.63 7.65 -3.07
N LYS A 200 -18.84 8.67 -2.75
CA LYS A 200 -19.01 10.07 -3.24
C LYS A 200 -18.18 10.42 -4.46
N SER A 201 -17.19 9.59 -4.80
CA SER A 201 -16.34 9.77 -5.96
C SER A 201 -16.95 9.17 -7.22
N GLU A 202 -16.72 9.84 -8.34
CA GLU A 202 -16.94 9.33 -9.70
C GLU A 202 -15.66 8.68 -10.25
N GLY A 203 -15.78 8.00 -11.39
CA GLY A 203 -14.64 7.39 -12.07
C GLY A 203 -13.55 8.42 -12.40
N GLY A 204 -12.30 8.13 -12.05
CA GLY A 204 -11.18 9.06 -12.19
C GLY A 204 -11.00 10.02 -11.02
N GLU A 205 -11.85 10.01 -10.00
CA GLU A 205 -11.71 10.88 -8.82
C GLU A 205 -11.05 10.15 -7.64
N ILE A 206 -10.40 10.93 -6.78
CA ILE A 206 -9.81 10.47 -5.51
C ILE A 206 -10.39 11.32 -4.38
N TRP A 207 -11.23 10.74 -3.54
CA TRP A 207 -11.85 11.45 -2.42
C TRP A 207 -11.21 11.10 -1.09
N LEU A 208 -11.05 12.10 -0.24
CA LEU A 208 -10.39 12.00 1.05
C LEU A 208 -11.35 12.44 2.16
N SER A 209 -11.32 11.72 3.28
CA SER A 209 -11.85 12.26 4.53
C SER A 209 -10.95 13.35 5.12
N GLU A 210 -11.50 14.17 6.00
CA GLU A 210 -10.75 15.14 6.81
C GLU A 210 -9.54 14.57 7.56
N SER A 211 -9.61 13.33 8.05
CA SER A 211 -8.48 12.71 8.76
C SER A 211 -7.31 12.34 7.85
N VAL A 212 -7.54 12.16 6.55
CA VAL A 212 -6.46 11.97 5.58
C VAL A 212 -5.90 13.31 5.15
N PHE A 213 -6.79 14.30 4.92
CA PHE A 213 -6.39 15.66 4.61
C PHE A 213 -5.38 16.22 5.61
N GLY A 214 -5.69 16.16 6.91
CA GLY A 214 -4.80 16.71 7.95
C GLY A 214 -3.43 16.03 8.06
N GLU A 215 -3.26 14.83 7.48
CA GLU A 215 -1.97 14.13 7.46
C GLU A 215 -1.15 14.47 6.22
N ILE A 216 -1.81 14.83 5.11
CA ILE A 216 -1.13 15.01 3.81
C ILE A 216 -1.04 16.48 3.36
N GLU A 217 -1.75 17.41 3.99
CA GLU A 217 -1.91 18.79 3.51
C GLU A 217 -0.58 19.55 3.34
N HIS A 218 0.47 19.14 4.06
CA HIS A 218 1.81 19.75 3.99
C HIS A 218 2.75 19.04 3.00
N ASP A 219 2.42 17.82 2.57
CA ASP A 219 3.22 17.01 1.66
C ASP A 219 2.81 17.15 0.19
N PHE A 220 1.64 17.77 -0.06
CA PHE A 220 1.11 18.02 -1.38
C PHE A 220 0.93 19.53 -1.63
N PRO A 221 1.07 19.99 -2.88
CA PRO A 221 0.70 21.36 -3.24
C PRO A 221 -0.75 21.68 -2.85
N ALA A 222 -0.99 22.87 -2.28
CA ALA A 222 -2.31 23.24 -1.78
C ALA A 222 -3.39 23.28 -2.88
N ASP A 223 -3.01 23.51 -4.14
CA ASP A 223 -3.90 23.56 -5.29
C ASP A 223 -4.33 22.18 -5.80
N VAL A 224 -3.66 21.10 -5.38
CA VAL A 224 -4.08 19.73 -5.73
C VAL A 224 -5.05 19.12 -4.74
N ILE A 225 -5.31 19.76 -3.60
CA ILE A 225 -6.33 19.30 -2.65
C ILE A 225 -7.51 20.27 -2.65
N ILE A 226 -8.64 19.81 -3.17
CA ILE A 226 -9.84 20.62 -3.36
C ILE A 226 -10.79 20.34 -2.21
N ASP A 227 -11.13 21.38 -1.44
CA ASP A 227 -12.19 21.32 -0.45
C ASP A 227 -13.54 21.08 -1.15
N ARG A 228 -14.13 19.90 -0.94
CA ARG A 228 -15.47 19.57 -1.44
C ARG A 228 -16.55 19.97 -0.43
N GLY A 229 -16.21 20.24 0.82
CA GLY A 229 -17.10 20.71 1.86
C GLY A 229 -17.89 19.58 2.54
N PRO A 230 -18.79 19.91 3.47
CA PRO A 230 -19.49 18.92 4.27
C PRO A 230 -20.53 18.14 3.45
N ARG A 231 -20.45 16.81 3.47
CA ARG A 231 -21.35 15.87 2.76
C ARG A 231 -22.03 14.89 3.71
N ARG A 232 -23.24 14.44 3.36
CA ARG A 232 -23.92 13.35 4.07
C ARG A 232 -23.44 12.02 3.53
N LEU A 233 -23.00 11.13 4.41
CA LEU A 233 -22.57 9.78 4.09
C LEU A 233 -23.65 8.77 4.52
N ARG A 234 -23.92 7.77 3.66
CA ARG A 234 -24.98 6.80 3.91
C ARG A 234 -24.70 6.01 5.19
N GLY A 235 -25.68 5.97 6.09
CA GLY A 235 -25.56 5.25 7.36
C GLY A 235 -24.65 5.91 8.40
N MET A 236 -24.35 7.20 8.25
CA MET A 236 -23.52 7.96 9.18
C MET A 236 -24.23 9.21 9.69
N GLU A 237 -24.00 9.53 10.95
CA GLU A 237 -24.55 10.73 11.58
C GLU A 237 -23.80 12.00 11.14
N GLY A 238 -24.58 13.07 10.97
CA GLY A 238 -24.08 14.40 10.61
C GLY A 238 -23.59 14.52 9.18
N ARG A 239 -22.92 15.64 8.90
CA ARG A 239 -22.16 15.83 7.67
C ARG A 239 -20.68 15.65 7.98
N LYS A 240 -19.92 15.10 7.04
CA LYS A 240 -18.47 14.90 7.14
C LYS A 240 -17.79 15.80 6.12
N GLN A 241 -16.75 16.48 6.56
CA GLN A 241 -15.91 17.29 5.69
C GLN A 241 -15.11 16.37 4.77
N LEU A 242 -15.18 16.62 3.46
CA LEU A 242 -14.51 15.81 2.44
C LEU A 242 -13.68 16.69 1.52
N TYR A 243 -12.63 16.09 0.98
CA TYR A 243 -11.70 16.72 0.06
C TYR A 243 -11.55 15.83 -1.16
N GLU A 244 -11.09 16.40 -2.25
CA GLU A 244 -10.67 15.68 -3.43
C GLU A 244 -9.18 15.93 -3.68
N LEU A 245 -8.47 14.86 -4.00
CA LEU A 245 -7.09 14.93 -4.44
C LEU A 245 -7.06 14.94 -5.97
N ALA A 246 -6.81 16.11 -6.53
CA ALA A 246 -6.64 16.29 -7.95
C ALA A 246 -5.34 15.65 -8.44
N TRP A 247 -5.39 15.13 -9.65
CA TRP A 247 -4.24 14.55 -10.34
C TRP A 247 -4.37 14.83 -11.84
N SER A 248 -3.24 14.79 -12.53
CA SER A 248 -3.17 14.92 -13.99
C SER A 248 -2.48 13.70 -14.58
N PRO A 249 -2.87 13.28 -15.81
CA PRO A 249 -2.08 12.33 -16.58
C PRO A 249 -0.64 12.82 -16.72
N THR A 250 0.33 11.95 -16.51
CA THR A 250 1.74 12.25 -16.85
C THR A 250 1.90 12.07 -18.36
N GLU A 251 2.42 13.10 -19.05
CA GLU A 251 2.62 13.06 -20.50
C GLU A 251 3.72 12.05 -20.95
N ASP A 252 4.52 11.51 -20.02
CA ASP A 252 5.82 10.87 -20.33
C ASP A 252 6.09 9.48 -19.74
N GLU A 253 5.13 8.76 -19.14
CA GLU A 253 5.46 7.45 -18.54
C GLU A 253 5.05 6.24 -19.42
N PRO A 254 6.02 5.45 -19.97
CA PRO A 254 5.69 4.31 -20.78
C PRO A 254 4.91 3.28 -19.95
N LEU A 255 3.79 2.82 -20.51
CA LEU A 255 3.06 1.66 -20.01
C LEU A 255 4.05 0.49 -19.91
N LEU A 256 4.27 -0.04 -18.70
CA LEU A 256 5.06 -1.25 -18.55
C LEU A 256 4.41 -2.34 -19.41
N PRO A 257 5.17 -3.04 -20.28
CA PRO A 257 4.58 -4.05 -21.13
C PRO A 257 3.97 -5.15 -20.26
N GLY A 258 2.64 -5.33 -20.40
CA GLY A 258 1.91 -6.44 -19.82
C GLY A 258 2.61 -7.74 -20.20
N ARG A 259 2.97 -8.54 -19.20
CA ARG A 259 3.59 -9.84 -19.43
C ARG A 259 2.55 -10.77 -20.06
N VAL A 260 2.57 -10.88 -21.38
CA VAL A 260 2.04 -12.05 -22.08
C VAL A 260 3.00 -13.20 -21.79
N GLY A 261 2.70 -13.95 -20.73
CA GLY A 261 3.42 -15.17 -20.37
C GLY A 261 2.73 -16.38 -20.97
N ILE A 262 3.18 -16.79 -22.17
CA ILE A 262 2.87 -18.10 -22.74
C ILE A 262 3.53 -19.17 -21.84
N LEU A 263 2.72 -20.04 -21.24
CA LEU A 263 3.17 -21.28 -20.59
C LEU A 263 3.60 -22.31 -21.65
N PRO A 264 4.71 -23.05 -21.47
CA PRO A 264 4.90 -24.34 -22.13
C PRO A 264 4.06 -25.45 -21.47
#